data_AF-A0A165ZYS0-F1
#
_entry.id   AF-A0A165ZYS0-F1
#
_cell.length_a   1.000
_cell.length_b   1.000
_cell.length_c   1.000
_cell.angle_alpha   90.00
_cell.angle_beta   90.00
_cell.angle_gamma   90.00
#
_symmetry.space_group_name_H-M   'P 1'
#
loop_
_entity.id
_entity.type
_entity.pdbx_description
1 polymer ?
#
loop_
_entity_poly.entity_id
_entity_poly.type
_entity_poly.pdbx_seq_one_letter_code
_entity_poly.pdbx_strand_id
1 'polypeptide(L)'
;METGKGGVILNPPLLITTFGRAKVDTSGYYRITSRREGNHLKLLHRLIFEKFHGGIPEGYIVHHKDGDKFNNCILNLELLSLREHIIHHDKGNDAKHRKICLARNNTGYRRVSIKKCDSCKQGFIYYYRYYDDEGNHKSIVSVNFDILKEKVLSKGLLWEKFEDSICEEV
;
A
#
# COMPACT_ATOMS: atom_id res chain seq x y z
N MET A 1 16.94 -10.10 -20.61
CA MET A 1 16.13 -10.81 -19.61
C MET A 1 14.83 -10.02 -19.47
N GLU A 2 13.76 -10.56 -20.06
CA GLU A 2 12.51 -9.83 -20.27
C GLU A 2 11.74 -9.67 -18.95
N THR A 3 11.40 -8.42 -18.62
CA THR A 3 10.50 -8.10 -17.52
C THR A 3 9.08 -8.48 -17.94
N GLY A 4 8.56 -9.57 -17.37
CA GLY A 4 7.19 -10.03 -17.57
C GLY A 4 6.18 -9.01 -17.05
N LYS A 5 5.79 -8.08 -17.93
CA LYS A 5 4.60 -7.25 -17.80
C LYS A 5 3.41 -8.14 -17.42
N GLY A 6 2.60 -7.67 -16.47
CA GLY A 6 1.37 -8.32 -16.03
C GLY A 6 0.63 -8.92 -17.22
N GLY A 7 0.54 -10.25 -17.24
CA GLY A 7 -0.15 -10.99 -18.27
C GLY A 7 -1.60 -10.57 -18.28
N VAL A 8 -1.96 -9.72 -19.24
CA VAL A 8 -3.34 -9.50 -19.61
C VAL A 8 -3.82 -10.83 -20.15
N ILE A 9 -4.60 -11.58 -19.37
CA ILE A 9 -5.28 -12.77 -19.89
C ILE A 9 -6.25 -12.26 -20.96
N LEU A 10 -5.86 -12.44 -22.22
CA LEU A 10 -6.68 -12.17 -23.40
C LEU A 10 -7.84 -13.18 -23.36
N ASN A 11 -8.99 -12.76 -22.83
CA ASN A 11 -10.21 -13.55 -22.62
C ASN A 11 -10.19 -14.46 -21.38
N PRO A 12 -10.37 -13.89 -20.17
CA PRO A 12 -10.59 -14.72 -19.00
C PRO A 12 -11.90 -15.52 -19.16
N PRO A 13 -11.93 -16.80 -18.75
CA PRO A 13 -13.05 -17.68 -19.02
C PRO A 13 -14.31 -17.19 -18.32
N LEU A 14 -15.44 -17.28 -19.03
CA LEU A 14 -16.76 -17.13 -18.42
C LEU A 14 -16.95 -18.27 -17.42
N LEU A 15 -17.17 -17.94 -16.15
CA LEU A 15 -17.43 -18.94 -15.12
C LEU A 15 -18.93 -19.14 -14.95
N ILE A 16 -19.37 -20.39 -14.95
CA ILE A 16 -20.72 -20.76 -14.52
C ILE A 16 -20.61 -21.16 -13.05
N THR A 17 -21.27 -20.43 -12.18
CA THR A 17 -21.19 -20.63 -10.73
C THR A 17 -22.58 -20.84 -10.14
N THR A 18 -22.66 -21.25 -8.87
CA THR A 18 -23.95 -21.33 -8.16
C THR A 18 -24.63 -19.96 -8.00
N PHE A 19 -23.90 -18.86 -8.19
CA PHE A 19 -24.41 -17.49 -8.08
C PHE A 19 -24.83 -16.89 -9.43
N GLY A 20 -24.61 -17.62 -10.52
CA GLY A 20 -24.84 -17.14 -11.88
C GLY A 20 -23.59 -17.20 -12.76
N ARG A 21 -23.73 -16.66 -13.97
CA ARG A 21 -22.60 -16.50 -14.91
C ARG A 21 -21.73 -15.34 -14.45
N ALA A 22 -20.42 -15.55 -14.38
CA ALA A 22 -19.45 -14.53 -14.00
C ALA A 22 -18.46 -14.24 -15.13
N LYS A 23 -18.10 -12.97 -15.29
CA LYS A 23 -17.06 -12.50 -16.22
C LYS A 23 -16.16 -11.52 -15.49
N VAL A 24 -14.89 -11.50 -15.88
CA VAL A 24 -13.91 -10.55 -15.34
C VAL A 24 -14.23 -9.14 -15.83
N ASP A 25 -14.20 -8.19 -14.91
CA ASP A 25 -14.38 -6.77 -15.18
C ASP A 25 -13.05 -6.08 -15.56
N THR A 26 -13.10 -4.78 -15.85
CA THR A 26 -11.92 -3.98 -16.19
C THR A 26 -10.92 -3.85 -15.02
N SER A 27 -11.36 -4.13 -13.79
CA SER A 27 -10.53 -4.10 -12.57
C SER A 27 -9.85 -5.45 -12.27
N GLY A 28 -10.13 -6.48 -13.08
CA GLY A 28 -9.58 -7.82 -12.93
C GLY A 28 -10.36 -8.74 -11.98
N TYR A 29 -11.58 -8.38 -11.59
CA TYR A 29 -12.40 -9.22 -10.70
C TYR A 29 -13.56 -9.89 -11.45
N TYR A 30 -13.88 -11.14 -11.07
CA TYR A 30 -15.10 -11.78 -11.53
C TYR A 30 -16.35 -11.09 -10.97
N ARG A 31 -17.23 -10.65 -11.86
CA ARG A 31 -18.57 -10.11 -11.56
C ARG A 31 -19.66 -10.97 -12.17
N ILE A 32 -20.75 -11.14 -11.44
CA ILE A 32 -21.94 -11.83 -11.95
C ILE A 32 -22.60 -10.98 -13.04
N THR A 33 -22.76 -11.55 -14.22
CA THR A 33 -23.40 -10.92 -15.38
C THR A 33 -24.84 -11.38 -15.57
N SER A 34 -25.20 -12.58 -15.10
CA SER A 34 -26.58 -13.04 -15.15
C SER A 34 -27.49 -12.23 -14.21
N ARG A 35 -28.73 -12.03 -14.64
CA ARG A 35 -29.73 -11.23 -13.90
C ARG A 35 -30.72 -12.09 -13.10
N ARG A 36 -30.83 -13.39 -13.40
CA ARG A 36 -31.90 -14.26 -12.89
C ARG A 36 -31.77 -14.55 -11.41
N GLU A 37 -30.55 -14.55 -10.88
CA GLU A 37 -30.21 -14.99 -9.53
C GLU A 37 -30.18 -13.83 -8.52
N GLY A 38 -30.53 -12.60 -8.93
CA GLY A 38 -30.50 -11.42 -8.05
C GLY A 38 -29.10 -10.95 -7.65
N ASN A 39 -28.05 -11.54 -8.23
CA ASN A 39 -26.65 -11.24 -7.93
C ASN A 39 -25.96 -10.37 -8.98
N HIS A 40 -26.70 -9.82 -9.93
CA HIS A 40 -26.16 -9.02 -11.02
C HIS A 40 -25.21 -7.92 -10.52
N LEU A 41 -24.03 -7.82 -11.14
CA LEU A 41 -22.92 -6.91 -10.81
C LEU A 41 -22.19 -7.17 -9.49
N LYS A 42 -22.63 -8.10 -8.64
CA LYS A 42 -21.91 -8.48 -7.42
C LYS A 42 -20.60 -9.19 -7.76
N LEU A 43 -19.62 -9.01 -6.87
CA LEU A 43 -18.29 -9.61 -6.99
C LEU A 43 -18.33 -11.08 -6.54
N LEU A 44 -17.78 -11.98 -7.36
CA LEU A 44 -17.83 -13.42 -7.11
C LEU A 44 -17.12 -13.82 -5.81
N HIS A 45 -15.92 -13.28 -5.55
CA HIS A 45 -15.18 -13.58 -4.32
C HIS A 45 -15.96 -13.18 -3.05
N ARG A 46 -16.70 -12.05 -3.08
CA ARG A 46 -17.53 -11.62 -1.95
C ARG A 46 -18.70 -12.58 -1.74
N LEU A 47 -19.37 -12.99 -2.81
CA LEU A 47 -20.46 -13.97 -2.75
C LEU A 47 -20.01 -15.33 -2.22
N ILE A 48 -18.83 -15.79 -2.65
CA ILE A 48 -18.22 -17.02 -2.14
C ILE A 48 -17.95 -16.87 -0.64
N PHE A 49 -17.30 -15.79 -0.23
CA PHE A 49 -17.02 -15.53 1.18
C PHE A 49 -18.31 -15.51 2.01
N GLU A 50 -19.34 -14.77 1.56
CA GLU A 50 -20.61 -14.63 2.26
C GLU A 50 -21.34 -15.96 2.44
N LYS A 51 -21.24 -16.85 1.45
CA LYS A 51 -21.84 -18.19 1.51
C LYS A 51 -21.21 -19.09 2.58
N PHE A 52 -19.91 -18.97 2.83
CA PHE A 52 -19.19 -19.84 3.77
C PHE A 52 -18.99 -19.22 5.16
N HIS A 53 -18.85 -17.90 5.25
CA HIS A 53 -18.54 -17.18 6.49
C HIS A 53 -19.64 -16.20 6.96
N GLY A 54 -20.69 -16.01 6.17
CA GLY A 54 -21.76 -15.05 6.47
C GLY A 54 -21.46 -13.62 6.01
N GLY A 55 -22.28 -12.67 6.43
CA GLY A 55 -22.21 -11.28 5.95
C GLY A 55 -20.85 -10.62 6.19
N ILE A 56 -20.43 -9.78 5.24
CA ILE A 56 -19.22 -8.96 5.38
C ILE A 56 -19.59 -7.72 6.23
N PRO A 57 -18.98 -7.52 7.41
CA PRO A 57 -19.26 -6.36 8.25
C PRO A 57 -18.84 -5.04 7.59
N GLU A 58 -19.44 -3.94 8.01
CA GLU A 58 -19.04 -2.61 7.56
C GLU A 58 -17.58 -2.31 7.94
N GLY A 59 -16.83 -1.68 7.02
CA GLY A 59 -15.41 -1.40 7.22
C GLY A 59 -14.47 -2.58 6.96
N TYR A 60 -15.00 -3.72 6.53
CA TYR A 60 -14.22 -4.88 6.12
C TYR A 60 -14.33 -5.16 4.62
N ILE A 61 -13.30 -5.79 4.09
CA ILE A 61 -13.21 -6.21 2.70
C ILE A 61 -12.73 -7.66 2.62
N VAL A 62 -13.05 -8.33 1.52
CA VAL A 62 -12.53 -9.66 1.22
C VAL A 62 -11.27 -9.51 0.38
N HIS A 63 -10.16 -10.09 0.83
CA HIS A 63 -8.84 -10.03 0.21
C HIS A 63 -8.39 -11.41 -0.27
N HIS A 64 -7.61 -11.45 -1.35
CA HIS A 64 -6.97 -12.65 -1.89
C HIS A 64 -5.57 -12.76 -1.30
N LYS A 65 -5.31 -13.78 -0.48
CA LYS A 65 -4.03 -13.95 0.25
C LYS A 65 -2.82 -14.02 -0.68
N ASP A 66 -3.00 -14.62 -1.86
CA ASP A 66 -1.96 -14.78 -2.89
C ASP A 66 -1.85 -13.59 -3.85
N GLY A 67 -2.74 -12.60 -3.76
CA GLY A 67 -2.82 -11.47 -4.68
C GLY A 67 -3.39 -11.80 -6.07
N ASP A 68 -3.75 -13.05 -6.35
CA ASP A 68 -4.37 -13.47 -7.60
C ASP A 68 -5.89 -13.36 -7.54
N LYS A 69 -6.43 -12.35 -8.24
CA LYS A 69 -7.87 -12.06 -8.31
C LYS A 69 -8.68 -13.18 -9.00
N PHE A 70 -8.03 -14.08 -9.74
CA PHE A 70 -8.68 -15.23 -10.37
C PHE A 70 -8.81 -16.42 -9.42
N ASN A 71 -8.00 -16.52 -8.37
CA ASN A 71 -8.06 -17.59 -7.38
C ASN A 71 -9.15 -17.34 -6.32
N ASN A 72 -10.38 -17.74 -6.65
CA ASN A 72 -11.55 -17.55 -5.79
C ASN A 72 -11.79 -18.71 -4.80
N CYS A 73 -10.78 -19.55 -4.55
CA CYS A 73 -10.87 -20.61 -3.54
C CYS A 73 -11.15 -20.00 -2.16
N ILE A 74 -12.13 -20.53 -1.41
CA ILE A 74 -12.51 -19.99 -0.10
C ILE A 74 -11.32 -19.92 0.87
N LEU A 75 -10.40 -20.88 0.81
CA LEU A 75 -9.20 -20.91 1.65
C LEU A 75 -8.19 -19.79 1.31
N ASN A 76 -8.24 -19.29 0.07
CA ASN A 76 -7.43 -18.17 -0.43
C ASN A 76 -8.06 -16.80 -0.11
N LEU A 77 -9.30 -16.78 0.38
CA LEU A 77 -9.97 -15.54 0.77
C LEU A 77 -9.79 -15.28 2.26
N GLU A 78 -9.63 -14.01 2.61
CA GLU A 78 -9.66 -13.54 3.99
C GLU A 78 -10.42 -12.24 4.14
N LEU A 79 -10.87 -11.96 5.35
CA LEU A 79 -11.52 -10.71 5.69
C LEU A 79 -10.48 -9.79 6.32
N LEU A 80 -10.25 -8.61 5.74
CA LEU A 80 -9.37 -7.58 6.28
C LEU A 80 -10.18 -6.33 6.61
N SER A 81 -9.82 -5.63 7.68
CA SER A 81 -10.28 -4.26 7.86
C SER A 81 -9.71 -3.37 6.75
N LEU A 82 -10.39 -2.26 6.44
CA LEU A 82 -9.87 -1.27 5.49
C LEU A 82 -8.46 -0.79 5.83
N ARG A 83 -8.15 -0.64 7.13
CA ARG A 83 -6.82 -0.22 7.62
C ARG A 83 -5.76 -1.28 7.30
N GLU A 84 -6.03 -2.54 7.58
CA GLU A 84 -5.10 -3.64 7.28
C GLU A 84 -4.86 -3.77 5.79
N HIS A 85 -5.90 -3.62 4.97
CA HIS A 85 -5.76 -3.65 3.52
C HIS A 85 -4.87 -2.52 2.99
N ILE A 86 -5.02 -1.28 3.49
CA ILE A 86 -4.15 -0.16 3.12
C ILE A 86 -2.70 -0.46 3.47
N ILE A 87 -2.44 -0.96 4.68
CA ILE A 87 -1.09 -1.34 5.13
C ILE A 87 -0.51 -2.46 4.23
N HIS A 88 -1.32 -3.44 3.85
CA HIS A 88 -0.90 -4.52 2.95
C HIS A 88 -0.49 -4.01 1.56
N HIS A 89 -1.21 -3.04 0.99
CA HIS A 89 -0.83 -2.40 -0.29
C HIS A 89 0.39 -1.49 -0.15
N ASP A 90 0.58 -0.83 1.00
CA ASP A 90 1.70 0.07 1.24
C ASP A 90 3.05 -0.67 1.32
N LYS A 91 3.09 -1.89 1.84
CA LYS A 91 4.31 -2.71 1.86
C LYS A 91 4.91 -2.91 0.46
N GLY A 92 4.08 -3.03 -0.58
CA GLY A 92 4.53 -3.10 -1.98
C GLY A 92 4.92 -1.74 -2.57
N ASN A 93 4.31 -0.65 -2.09
CA ASN A 93 4.62 0.72 -2.50
C ASN A 93 5.85 1.30 -1.81
N ASP A 94 6.35 0.71 -0.73
CA ASP A 94 7.50 1.23 0.02
C ASP A 94 8.74 1.41 -0.86
N ALA A 95 9.00 0.50 -1.81
CA ALA A 95 10.13 0.64 -2.74
C ALA A 95 9.92 1.81 -3.72
N LYS A 96 8.70 2.00 -4.22
CA LYS A 96 8.34 3.09 -5.12
C LYS A 96 8.33 4.45 -4.41
N HIS A 97 7.77 4.50 -3.20
CA HIS A 97 7.83 5.67 -2.33
C HIS A 97 9.27 5.99 -1.92
N ARG A 98 10.10 4.99 -1.61
CA ARG A 98 11.54 5.20 -1.35
C ARG A 98 12.23 5.88 -2.54
N LYS A 99 12.01 5.42 -3.77
CA LYS A 99 12.56 6.05 -4.99
C LYS A 99 12.10 7.51 -5.17
N ILE A 100 10.81 7.78 -5.00
CA ILE A 100 10.26 9.16 -5.09
C ILE A 100 10.81 10.05 -3.97
N CYS A 101 10.95 9.52 -2.76
CA CYS A 101 11.52 10.25 -1.64
C CYS A 101 13.00 10.56 -1.86
N LEU A 102 13.81 9.63 -2.37
CA LEU A 102 15.22 9.88 -2.67
C LEU A 102 15.39 11.04 -3.67
N ALA A 103 14.66 11.00 -4.79
CA ALA A 103 14.74 12.02 -5.83
C ALA A 103 14.33 13.43 -5.37
N ARG A 104 13.51 13.54 -4.31
CA ARG A 104 13.00 14.82 -3.77
C ARG A 104 13.66 15.21 -2.45
N ASN A 105 14.57 14.39 -1.93
CA ASN A 105 15.17 14.58 -0.61
C ASN A 105 16.63 15.03 -0.75
N ASN A 106 16.85 16.33 -0.53
CA ASN A 106 18.17 16.96 -0.61
C ASN A 106 19.05 16.70 0.64
N THR A 107 18.61 15.84 1.56
CA THR A 107 19.33 15.56 2.81
C THR A 107 20.02 14.20 2.79
N GLY A 108 19.54 13.25 1.98
CA GLY A 108 20.02 11.86 1.99
C GLY A 108 19.53 11.03 3.20
N TYR A 109 18.68 11.58 4.06
CA TYR A 109 18.13 10.88 5.22
C TYR A 109 16.61 10.74 5.14
N ARG A 110 16.10 9.55 5.48
CA ARG A 110 14.67 9.27 5.48
C ARG A 110 13.94 10.23 6.43
N ARG A 111 12.82 10.79 5.96
CA ARG A 111 11.94 11.71 6.72
C ARG A 111 12.58 13.04 7.16
N VAL A 112 13.82 13.30 6.75
CA VAL A 112 14.50 14.58 6.99
C VAL A 112 14.30 15.50 5.80
N SER A 113 14.00 16.77 6.08
CA SER A 113 13.91 17.83 5.07
C SER A 113 14.60 19.09 5.57
N ILE A 114 15.17 19.87 4.64
CA ILE A 114 15.79 21.17 4.92
C ILE A 114 14.85 22.26 4.41
N LYS A 115 14.62 23.30 5.21
CA LYS A 115 13.92 24.51 4.76
C LYS A 115 14.81 25.74 4.97
N LYS A 116 14.86 26.62 3.97
CA LYS A 116 15.52 27.91 4.07
C LYS A 116 14.86 28.75 5.18
N CYS A 117 15.67 29.43 5.96
CA CYS A 117 15.22 30.27 7.07
C CYS A 117 16.14 31.48 7.18
N ASP A 118 15.60 32.66 6.89
CA ASP A 118 16.37 33.91 6.86
C ASP A 118 16.65 34.48 8.26
N SER A 119 15.97 33.95 9.30
CA SER A 119 16.11 34.41 10.69
C SER A 119 17.12 33.61 11.52
N CYS A 120 17.61 32.47 11.04
CA CYS A 120 18.64 31.68 11.72
C CYS A 120 20.03 31.95 11.12
N LYS A 121 21.08 31.97 11.94
CA LYS A 121 22.46 32.25 11.49
C LYS A 121 22.95 31.31 10.39
N GLN A 122 22.42 30.09 10.36
CA GLN A 122 22.82 29.04 9.43
C GLN A 122 22.06 29.08 8.09
N GLY A 123 21.01 29.91 7.98
CA GLY A 123 20.24 30.09 6.74
C GLY A 123 19.24 28.98 6.43
N PHE A 124 19.19 27.91 7.23
CA PHE A 124 18.23 26.81 7.07
C PHE A 124 18.00 26.03 8.38
N ILE A 125 16.87 25.32 8.42
CA ILE A 125 16.44 24.47 9.55
C ILE A 125 16.13 23.07 9.03
N TYR A 126 16.55 22.05 9.78
CA TYR A 126 16.22 20.66 9.54
C TYR A 126 14.91 20.28 10.24
N TYR A 127 14.10 19.48 9.54
CA TYR A 127 12.83 18.95 10.00
C TYR A 127 12.84 17.43 9.87
N TYR A 128 12.56 16.72 10.95
CA TYR A 128 12.24 15.29 10.93
C TYR A 128 10.73 15.09 11.12
N ARG A 129 10.05 14.49 10.13
CA ARG A 129 8.58 14.30 10.15
C ARG A 129 8.19 12.88 10.58
N TYR A 130 7.26 12.78 11.53
CA TYR A 130 6.79 11.50 12.05
C TYR A 130 5.30 11.55 12.41
N TYR A 131 4.69 10.39 12.63
CA TYR A 131 3.34 10.27 13.14
C TYR A 131 3.43 9.84 14.60
N ASP A 132 2.61 10.43 15.47
CA ASP A 132 2.44 9.94 16.83
C ASP A 132 1.50 8.73 16.88
N ASP A 133 1.31 8.15 18.08
CA ASP A 133 0.51 6.94 18.28
C ASP A 133 -0.98 7.16 17.96
N GLU A 134 -1.43 8.41 17.98
CA GLU A 134 -2.77 8.85 17.58
C GLU A 134 -2.89 9.06 16.06
N GLY A 135 -1.78 8.93 15.31
CA GLY A 135 -1.72 9.13 13.86
C GLY A 135 -1.62 10.59 13.43
N ASN A 136 -1.38 11.53 14.34
CA ASN A 136 -1.21 12.94 14.00
C ASN A 136 0.19 13.20 13.45
N HIS A 137 0.26 14.08 12.45
CA HIS A 137 1.54 14.46 11.85
C HIS A 137 2.30 15.46 12.75
N LYS A 138 3.48 15.05 13.23
CA LYS A 138 4.38 15.83 14.08
C LYS A 138 5.73 16.06 13.42
N SER A 139 6.51 16.97 13.97
CA SER A 139 7.86 17.26 13.48
C SER A 139 8.82 17.63 14.60
N ILE A 140 10.06 17.20 14.47
CA ILE A 140 11.19 17.64 15.30
C ILE A 140 12.01 18.61 14.46
N VAL A 141 12.44 19.72 15.06
CA VAL A 141 13.17 20.78 14.36
C VAL A 141 14.50 21.09 15.05
N SER A 142 15.51 21.40 14.25
CA SER A 142 16.81 21.87 14.73
C SER A 142 17.56 22.63 13.64
N VAL A 143 18.32 23.64 14.04
CA VAL A 143 19.30 24.31 13.17
C VAL A 143 20.55 23.45 12.94
N ASN A 144 20.92 22.63 13.92
CA ASN A 144 22.07 21.73 13.86
C ASN A 144 21.59 20.29 13.59
N PHE A 145 22.24 19.64 12.62
CA PHE A 145 21.90 18.31 12.15
C PHE A 145 22.12 17.22 13.20
N ASP A 146 23.24 17.25 13.93
CA ASP A 146 23.55 16.25 14.97
C ASP A 146 22.58 16.39 16.15
N ILE A 147 22.23 17.62 16.53
CA ILE A 147 21.20 17.88 17.54
C ILE A 147 19.83 17.36 17.07
N LEU A 148 19.51 17.43 15.77
CA LEU A 148 18.29 16.83 15.24
C LEU A 148 18.32 15.31 15.44
N LYS A 149 19.42 14.67 15.05
CA LYS A 149 19.62 13.22 15.17
C LYS A 149 19.42 12.76 16.61
N GLU A 150 20.08 13.41 17.57
CA GLU A 150 19.96 13.08 18.99
C GLU A 150 18.50 13.17 19.46
N LYS A 151 17.77 14.24 19.10
CA LYS A 151 16.35 14.40 19.46
C LYS A 151 15.44 13.35 18.85
N VAL A 152 15.75 12.89 17.64
CA VAL A 152 14.99 11.81 16.96
C VAL A 152 15.23 10.49 17.69
N LEU A 153 16.50 10.15 17.92
CA LEU A 153 16.88 8.90 18.60
C LEU A 153 16.38 8.87 20.05
N SER A 154 16.40 9.99 20.77
CA SER A 154 15.89 10.09 22.14
C SER A 154 14.38 9.85 22.23
N LYS A 155 13.64 9.98 21.13
CA LYS A 155 12.22 9.64 21.03
C LYS A 155 11.97 8.20 20.57
N GLY A 156 13.01 7.38 20.41
CA GLY A 156 12.89 6.03 19.88
C GLY A 156 12.51 5.98 18.40
N LEU A 157 12.67 7.08 17.67
CA LEU A 157 12.32 7.18 16.27
C LEU A 157 13.50 6.75 15.39
N LEU A 158 13.19 6.14 14.25
CA LEU A 158 14.18 5.65 13.29
C LEU A 158 15.00 6.81 12.68
N TRP A 159 16.32 6.67 12.65
CA TRP A 159 17.22 7.57 11.93
C TRP A 159 17.99 6.79 10.87
N GLU A 160 17.52 6.87 9.63
CA GLU A 160 18.03 6.06 8.51
C GLU A 160 18.58 6.96 7.42
N LYS A 161 19.85 6.77 7.06
CA LYS A 161 20.42 7.32 5.83
C LYS A 161 19.97 6.41 4.69
N PHE A 162 19.60 6.98 3.55
CA PHE A 162 19.44 6.15 2.36
C PHE A 162 20.81 5.54 2.04
N GLU A 163 20.93 4.22 2.14
CA GLU A 163 22.13 3.53 1.66
C GLU A 163 22.19 3.69 0.14
N ASP A 164 23.36 4.11 -0.36
CA ASP A 164 23.72 4.01 -1.77
C ASP A 164 24.00 2.53 -2.09
N SER A 165 23.04 1.64 -1.87
CA SER A 165 23.20 0.24 -2.20
C SER A 165 22.73 0.00 -3.64
N ILE A 166 23.74 0.12 -4.52
CA ILE A 166 23.97 -0.63 -5.76
C ILE A 166 23.30 -0.06 -7.02
N CYS A 167 23.92 1.00 -7.55
CA CYS A 167 24.10 1.14 -8.99
C CYS A 167 25.28 0.25 -9.44
N GLU A 168 25.15 -1.06 -9.32
CA GLU A 168 25.89 -2.00 -10.18
C GLU A 168 24.82 -2.84 -10.87
N GLU A 169 24.28 -2.31 -11.96
CA GLU A 169 23.56 -3.14 -12.93
C GLU A 169 24.60 -3.92 -13.74
N VAL A 170 24.47 -5.24 -13.65
CA VAL A 170 24.88 -6.28 -14.61
C VAL A 170 24.42 -5.99 -16.03
#